data_AF-E2BKN1-F1
#
_entry.id   AF-E2BKN1-F1
#
_cell.length_a   1.000
_cell.length_b   1.000
_cell.length_c   1.000
_cell.angle_alpha   90.00
_cell.angle_beta   90.00
_cell.angle_gamma   90.00
#
_symmetry.space_group_name_H-M   'P 1'
#
loop_
_entity.id
_entity.type
_entity.pdbx_description
1 polymer ?
#
loop_
_entity_poly.entity_id
_entity_poly.type
_entity_poly.pdbx_seq_one_letter_code
_entity_poly.pdbx_strand_id
1 'polypeptide(L)'
;MFGVFFSNHPDLRRILTDYGFEGHPLRKDFPLSGYVEVRYDDEHKRIVIEPLELTQEFRKFELAAPWEQFPNFRDAPPAAEPILKEK
;
A
#
# COMPACT_ATOMS: atom_id res chain seq x y z
N MET A 1 6.55 -8.34 -6.08
CA MET A 1 6.62 -7.14 -5.20
C MET A 1 5.92 -5.94 -5.79
N PHE A 2 6.34 -5.45 -6.96
CA PHE A 2 5.71 -4.30 -7.63
C PHE A 2 4.83 -4.67 -8.82
N GLY A 3 4.91 -5.92 -9.31
CA GLY A 3 4.19 -6.36 -10.50
C GLY A 3 4.76 -5.83 -11.81
N VAL A 4 6.05 -5.49 -11.81
CA VAL A 4 6.76 -5.10 -13.02
C VAL A 4 7.24 -6.37 -13.72
N PHE A 5 6.91 -6.49 -15.01
CA PHE A 5 7.34 -7.62 -15.83
C PHE A 5 8.71 -7.35 -16.45
N PHE A 6 9.56 -8.37 -16.42
CA PHE A 6 10.88 -8.34 -17.05
C PHE A 6 10.87 -9.23 -18.29
N SER A 7 11.15 -8.64 -19.46
CA SER A 7 11.33 -9.41 -20.70
C SER A 7 12.63 -10.21 -20.65
N ASN A 8 12.65 -11.38 -21.30
CA ASN A 8 13.81 -12.28 -21.40
C ASN A 8 14.32 -12.88 -20.08
N HIS A 9 13.54 -12.87 -19.01
CA HIS A 9 13.88 -13.59 -17.79
C HIS A 9 13.44 -15.07 -17.90
N PRO A 10 14.33 -16.06 -17.67
CA PRO A 10 14.02 -17.48 -17.92
C PRO A 10 13.01 -18.08 -16.94
N ASP A 11 12.95 -17.60 -15.69
CA ASP A 11 12.00 -18.09 -14.67
C ASP A 11 11.51 -16.93 -13.80
N LEU A 12 10.58 -16.14 -14.33
CA LEU A 12 9.99 -15.03 -13.59
C LEU A 12 8.84 -15.56 -12.72
N ARG A 13 9.13 -15.86 -11.46
CA ARG A 13 8.14 -16.29 -10.47
C ARG A 13 8.30 -15.57 -9.13
N ARG A 14 7.28 -15.75 -8.28
CA ARG A 14 7.28 -15.27 -6.89
C ARG A 14 8.38 -15.96 -6.07
N ILE A 15 9.04 -15.22 -5.17
CA ILE A 15 10.10 -15.76 -4.29
C ILE A 15 9.91 -15.44 -2.80
N LEU A 16 9.35 -14.27 -2.45
CA LEU A 16 9.18 -13.85 -1.04
C LEU A 16 7.73 -13.94 -0.54
N THR A 17 6.74 -13.92 -1.44
CA THR A 17 5.32 -14.03 -1.08
C THR A 17 4.89 -15.49 -1.05
N ASP A 18 3.85 -15.79 -0.28
CA ASP A 18 3.25 -17.12 -0.25
C ASP A 18 2.79 -17.60 -1.65
N TYR A 19 2.70 -18.92 -1.81
CA TYR A 19 2.38 -19.59 -3.06
C TYR A 19 0.99 -19.21 -3.58
N GLY A 20 0.01 -19.03 -2.68
CA GLY A 20 -1.36 -18.59 -3.00
C GLY A 20 -1.57 -17.08 -2.94
N PHE A 21 -0.53 -16.28 -2.70
CA PHE A 21 -0.67 -14.85 -2.50
C PHE A 21 -1.16 -14.12 -3.76
N GLU A 22 -2.15 -13.25 -3.60
CA GLU A 22 -2.69 -12.40 -4.66
C GLU A 22 -2.28 -10.94 -4.42
N GLY A 23 -1.74 -10.29 -5.45
CA GLY A 23 -1.32 -8.90 -5.40
C GLY A 23 0.18 -8.66 -5.24
N HIS A 24 0.54 -7.40 -5.01
CA HIS A 24 1.90 -6.89 -5.07
C HIS A 24 2.16 -5.97 -3.86
N PRO A 25 2.79 -6.48 -2.78
CA PRO A 25 2.77 -5.84 -1.47
C PRO A 25 3.35 -4.42 -1.40
N LEU A 26 4.29 -4.08 -2.28
CA LEU A 26 5.00 -2.79 -2.21
C LEU A 26 4.37 -1.71 -3.10
N ARG A 27 3.18 -1.96 -3.66
CA ARG A 27 2.41 -0.92 -4.33
C ARG A 27 1.73 0.00 -3.30
N LYS A 28 1.50 1.26 -3.66
CA LYS A 28 1.00 2.29 -2.74
C LYS A 28 -0.50 2.15 -2.41
N ASP A 29 -1.23 1.43 -3.24
CA ASP A 29 -2.64 1.06 -3.07
C ASP A 29 -2.83 -0.17 -2.15
N PHE A 30 -1.78 -0.96 -1.94
CA PHE A 30 -1.85 -2.17 -1.12
C PHE A 30 -1.87 -1.82 0.38
N PRO A 31 -2.82 -2.34 1.18
CA PRO A 31 -2.90 -2.05 2.61
C PRO A 31 -1.76 -2.72 3.38
N LEU A 32 -1.30 -2.09 4.46
CA LEU A 32 -0.17 -2.59 5.27
C LEU A 32 -0.41 -4.01 5.80
N SER A 33 -1.62 -4.28 6.28
CA SER A 33 -1.99 -5.57 6.88
C SER A 33 -2.31 -6.65 5.84
N GLY A 34 -2.45 -6.29 4.56
CA GLY A 34 -2.96 -7.19 3.53
C GLY A 34 -4.48 -7.40 3.60
N TYR A 35 -4.96 -8.41 2.86
CA TYR A 35 -6.39 -8.73 2.74
C TYR A 35 -6.81 -10.00 3.45
N VAL A 36 -5.85 -10.88 3.77
CA VAL A 36 -6.10 -12.21 4.30
C VAL A 36 -5.25 -12.49 5.53
N GLU A 37 -5.80 -13.30 6.41
CA GLU A 37 -5.10 -13.87 7.56
C GLU A 37 -5.16 -15.40 7.53
N VAL A 38 -4.35 -16.01 8.38
CA VAL A 38 -4.17 -17.46 8.42
C VAL A 38 -4.44 -17.96 9.82
N ARG A 39 -5.37 -18.92 9.95
CA ARG A 39 -5.67 -19.60 11.21
C ARG A 39 -5.69 -21.11 11.05
N TYR A 40 -5.44 -21.84 12.14
CA TYR A 40 -5.66 -23.28 12.17
C TYR A 40 -7.13 -23.57 12.46
N ASP A 41 -7.71 -24.46 11.67
CA ASP A 41 -9.07 -24.95 11.87
C ASP A 41 -9.01 -26.41 12.35
N ASP A 42 -9.54 -26.67 13.55
CA ASP A 42 -9.52 -27.99 14.17
C ASP A 42 -10.53 -28.96 13.53
N GLU A 43 -11.66 -28.45 13.03
CA GLU A 43 -12.69 -29.28 12.37
C GLU A 43 -12.12 -29.95 11.11
N HIS A 44 -11.40 -29.16 10.31
CA HIS A 44 -10.78 -29.61 9.07
C HIS A 44 -9.33 -30.07 9.24
N LYS A 45 -8.75 -29.93 10.45
CA LYS A 45 -7.34 -30.21 10.80
C LYS A 45 -6.33 -29.62 9.81
N ARG A 46 -6.58 -28.39 9.36
CA ARG A 46 -5.75 -27.72 8.35
C ARG A 46 -5.67 -26.24 8.60
N ILE A 47 -4.68 -25.62 7.96
CA ILE A 47 -4.53 -24.17 7.93
C ILE A 47 -5.54 -23.62 6.90
N VAL A 48 -6.35 -22.65 7.31
CA VAL A 48 -7.32 -21.93 6.46
C VAL A 48 -6.90 -20.48 6.29
N ILE A 49 -7.22 -19.92 5.12
CA ILE A 49 -6.97 -18.53 4.74
C ILE A 49 -8.31 -17.81 4.70
N GLU A 50 -8.48 -16.77 5.49
CA GLU A 50 -9.74 -16.03 5.64
C GLU A 50 -9.53 -14.53 5.43
N PRO A 51 -10.61 -13.76 5.16
CA PRO A 51 -10.51 -12.31 5.15
C PRO A 51 -9.97 -11.78 6.48
N LEU A 52 -9.11 -10.76 6.40
CA LEU A 52 -8.46 -10.17 7.57
C LEU A 52 -9.47 -9.55 8.55
N GLU A 53 -9.41 -9.94 9.83
CA GLU A 53 -10.16 -9.34 10.92
C GLU A 53 -9.22 -8.92 12.06
N LEU A 54 -8.96 -7.61 12.19
CA LEU A 54 -8.10 -7.10 13.26
C LEU A 54 -8.91 -6.75 14.50
N THR A 55 -8.51 -7.29 15.65
CA THR A 55 -9.07 -6.89 16.96
C THR A 55 -8.80 -5.42 17.28
N GLN A 56 -7.67 -4.89 16.80
CA GLN A 56 -7.33 -3.48 16.85
C GLN A 56 -6.85 -3.01 15.48
N GLU A 57 -7.45 -1.93 14.98
CA GLU A 57 -7.05 -1.31 13.71
C GLU A 57 -5.68 -0.62 13.77
N PHE A 58 -5.04 -0.51 12.60
CA PHE A 58 -3.81 0.27 12.46
C PHE A 58 -4.11 1.77 12.58
N ARG A 59 -3.51 2.42 13.59
CA ARG A 59 -3.65 3.86 13.80
C ARG A 59 -2.62 4.64 12.98
N LYS A 60 -3.09 5.37 11.99
CA LYS A 60 -2.25 6.30 11.22
C LYS A 60 -2.02 7.57 12.03
N PHE A 61 -0.78 7.80 12.45
CA PHE A 61 -0.39 9.04 13.13
C PHE A 61 0.13 10.06 12.11
N GLU A 62 -0.48 11.24 12.08
CA GLU A 62 0.03 12.37 11.33
C GLU A 62 1.14 13.05 12.15
N LEU A 63 2.38 12.62 11.92
CA LEU A 63 3.57 13.14 12.60
C LEU A 63 4.14 14.39 11.93
N ALA A 64 3.57 14.80 10.79
CA ALA A 64 4.06 15.93 10.02
C ALA A 64 3.86 17.24 10.79
N ALA A 65 4.96 17.98 10.97
CA ALA A 65 4.88 19.33 11.52
C ALA A 65 4.18 20.26 10.52
N PRO A 66 3.37 21.22 11.00
CA PRO A 66 2.71 22.19 10.13
C PRO A 66 3.68 23.21 9.52
N TRP A 67 4.92 23.28 10.04
CA TRP A 67 5.95 24.22 9.59
C TRP A 67 6.87 23.58 8.56
N GLU A 68 7.25 24.38 7.56
CA GLU A 68 8.21 23.97 6.53
C GLU A 68 9.60 23.71 7.14
N GLN A 69 10.11 22.49 6.98
CA GLN A 69 11.43 22.11 7.52
C GLN A 69 12.58 22.48 6.59
N PHE A 70 12.35 22.52 5.27
CA PHE A 70 13.41 22.69 4.28
C PHE A 70 13.07 23.78 3.25
N PRO A 71 13.43 25.05 3.53
CA PRO A 71 13.12 26.19 2.65
C PRO A 71 13.69 26.08 1.23
N ASN A 72 14.77 25.32 1.04
CA ASN A 72 15.43 25.17 -0.26
C ASN A 72 14.65 24.30 -1.26
N PHE A 73 13.66 23.53 -0.79
CA PHE A 73 12.84 22.63 -1.63
C PHE A 73 11.39 23.12 -1.73
N ARG A 74 11.16 24.42 -1.47
CA ARG A 74 9.84 24.99 -1.60
C ARG A 74 9.43 25.04 -3.07
N ASP A 75 8.37 24.31 -3.40
CA ASP A 75 7.75 24.42 -4.72
C ASP A 75 7.20 25.84 -4.92
N ALA A 76 7.33 26.36 -6.14
CA ALA A 76 6.73 27.64 -6.49
C ALA A 76 5.21 27.55 -6.30
N PRO A 77 4.56 28.56 -5.67
CA PRO A 77 3.12 28.52 -5.51
C PRO A 77 2.46 28.40 -6.90
N PRO A 78 1.41 27.57 -7.05
CA PRO A 78 0.71 27.46 -8.31
C PRO A 78 0.21 28.85 -8.73
N ALA A 79 0.46 29.21 -9.99
CA ALA A 79 0.00 30.49 -10.54
C ALA A 79 -1.50 30.62 -10.30
N ALA A 80 -1.90 31.64 -9.55
CA ALA A 80 -3.30 31.88 -9.21
C ALA A 80 -4.16 31.82 -10.48
N GLU A 81 -5.19 30.98 -10.48
CA GLU A 81 -6.20 30.97 -11.53
C GLU A 81 -6.75 32.40 -11.67
N PRO A 82 -6.79 32.98 -12.88
CA PRO A 82 -7.33 34.30 -13.07
C PRO A 82 -8.82 34.26 -12.72
N ILE A 83 -9.18 34.86 -11.59
CA ILE A 83 -10.57 35.05 -11.18
C ILE A 83 -11.24 35.90 -12.27
N LEU A 84 -12.03 35.25 -13.13
CA LEU A 84 -12.91 35.92 -14.07
C LEU A 84 -13.91 36.71 -13.24
N LYS A 85 -13.71 38.03 -13.14
CA LYS A 85 -14.72 38.93 -12.60
C LYS A 85 -15.88 38.96 -13.59
N GLU A 86 -16.92 38.17 -13.31
CA GLU A 86 -18.23 38.37 -13.94
C GLU A 86 -18.72 39.78 -13.62
N LYS A 87 -19.24 40.44 -14.65
CA LYS A 87 -19.65 41.84 -14.69
C LYS A 87 -21.16 41.92 -14.75
#